data_AF-A0A291QWD4-F1
#
_entry.id   AF-A0A291QWD4-F1
#
_cell.length_a   1.000
_cell.length_b   1.000
_cell.length_c   1.000
_cell.angle_alpha   90.00
_cell.angle_beta   90.00
_cell.angle_gamma   90.00
#
_symmetry.space_group_name_H-M   'P 1'
#
loop_
_entity.id
_entity.type
_entity.pdbx_description
1 polymer ?
#
loop_
_entity_poly.entity_id
_entity_poly.type
_entity_poly.pdbx_seq_one_letter_code
_entity_poly.pdbx_strand_id
1 'polypeptide(L)'
;MRLLQKASRQYFVYSIIIILLTIPIFYFTIMGIVKEDMEEELRATRAQVASKLEQLAPGDKVNFWIPNLEIIEIGPAPLKDSLYTIHIIDTLTRENVPYRVLATNVIAKGRYFNLHIRTSLVDYNFLIQGILIVLTILLVLLFIGLQWINWRLNRRLWKPFYNTLESVKRYNIEDHTKLHLPTTGIKEMDDLNHNLRQLTERNYQSYTSQKEFAENAAHELQTPLAIIQGKLELLMQTSPLTERQAVLIDESADAVRRMVRLNKSLVLLTKIDNNLFTQVEEVPCNQIVDQFMDQYREQLAKKHLHLTIRHTGNLNVIANKALIEILINNLIVNAIRHSTENGILETTVSADAIQVKNSGNAPLDIQRLLGRFQKVNQDAKSTGLGLEIVSKICHLYHFNLSYEFVEGYHIFSIMMLQ
;
A
#
# COMPACT_ATOMS: atom_id res chain seq x y z
N MET A 1 6.02 5.92 -2.52
CA MET A 1 5.40 7.25 -2.77
C MET A 1 3.93 7.06 -3.10
N ARG A 2 3.02 7.79 -2.45
CA ARG A 2 1.59 7.74 -2.76
C ARG A 2 1.34 8.36 -4.15
N LEU A 3 0.37 7.86 -4.92
CA LEU A 3 0.04 8.38 -6.27
C LEU A 3 -0.16 9.90 -6.29
N LEU A 4 -0.75 10.44 -5.22
CA LEU A 4 -0.95 11.87 -5.01
C LEU A 4 0.36 12.67 -4.97
N GLN A 5 1.42 12.13 -4.35
CA GLN A 5 2.74 12.77 -4.30
C GLN A 5 3.42 12.75 -5.66
N LYS A 6 3.25 11.67 -6.43
CA LYS A 6 3.84 11.54 -7.77
C LYS A 6 3.20 12.54 -8.74
N ALA A 7 1.87 12.65 -8.74
CA ALA A 7 1.14 13.59 -9.58
C ALA A 7 1.46 15.05 -9.22
N SER A 8 1.38 15.42 -7.95
CA SER A 8 1.66 16.80 -7.50
C SER A 8 3.11 17.22 -7.80
N ARG A 9 4.08 16.32 -7.69
CA ARG A 9 5.49 16.60 -8.03
C ARG A 9 5.68 16.96 -9.50
N GLN A 10 4.98 16.29 -10.42
CA GLN A 10 5.10 16.60 -11.85
C GLN A 10 4.56 17.99 -12.18
N TYR A 11 3.39 18.35 -11.61
CA TYR A 11 2.84 19.70 -11.75
C TYR A 11 3.78 20.77 -11.21
N PHE A 12 4.39 20.54 -10.05
CA PHE A 12 5.39 21.45 -9.48
C PHE A 12 6.58 21.69 -10.42
N VAL A 13 7.15 20.62 -11.00
CA VAL A 13 8.27 20.73 -11.94
C VAL A 13 7.88 21.52 -13.20
N TYR A 14 6.74 21.20 -13.83
CA TYR A 14 6.29 21.95 -15.02
C TYR A 14 6.01 23.42 -14.73
N SER A 15 5.38 23.73 -13.60
CA SER A 15 5.11 25.11 -13.20
C SER A 15 6.39 25.92 -12.97
N ILE A 16 7.44 25.32 -12.38
CA ILE A 16 8.74 25.99 -12.23
C ILE A 16 9.38 26.27 -13.59
N ILE A 17 9.37 25.31 -14.51
CA ILE A 17 9.94 25.49 -15.85
C ILE A 17 9.26 26.65 -16.57
N ILE A 18 7.93 26.75 -16.49
CA ILE A 18 7.18 27.86 -17.09
C ILE A 18 7.64 29.20 -16.51
N ILE A 19 7.72 29.33 -15.18
CA ILE A 19 8.11 30.59 -14.52
C ILE A 19 9.55 31.00 -14.90
N LEU A 20 10.47 30.04 -14.91
CA LEU A 20 11.87 30.28 -15.28
C LEU A 20 12.03 30.75 -16.73
N LEU A 21 11.13 30.35 -17.64
CA LEU A 21 11.13 30.81 -19.02
C LEU A 21 10.41 32.15 -19.19
N THR A 22 9.31 32.41 -18.45
CA THR A 22 8.50 33.61 -18.62
C THR A 22 9.25 34.89 -18.23
N ILE A 23 9.98 34.90 -17.11
CA ILE A 23 10.64 36.13 -16.61
C ILE A 23 11.71 36.66 -17.60
N PRO A 24 12.66 35.84 -18.10
CA PRO A 24 13.65 36.31 -19.06
C PRO A 24 13.04 36.78 -20.37
N ILE A 25 12.06 36.04 -20.91
CA ILE A 25 11.37 36.41 -22.15
C ILE A 25 10.77 37.82 -22.00
N PHE A 26 10.04 38.05 -20.90
CA PHE A 26 9.39 39.32 -20.65
C PHE A 26 10.39 40.48 -20.49
N TYR A 27 11.51 40.23 -19.79
CA TYR A 27 12.59 41.21 -19.66
C TYR A 27 13.16 41.63 -21.01
N PHE A 28 13.52 40.67 -21.87
CA PHE A 28 14.07 40.97 -23.19
C PHE A 28 13.06 41.67 -24.11
N THR A 29 11.77 41.31 -24.02
CA THR A 29 10.71 41.99 -24.78
C THR A 29 10.57 43.45 -24.37
N ILE A 30 10.47 43.75 -23.07
CA ILE A 30 10.36 45.15 -22.60
C ILE A 30 11.61 45.94 -22.96
N MET A 31 12.81 45.36 -22.76
CA MET A 31 14.06 46.02 -23.12
C MET A 31 14.12 46.36 -24.61
N GLY A 32 13.60 45.48 -25.47
CA GLY A 32 13.47 45.72 -26.90
C GLY A 32 12.56 46.93 -27.21
N ILE A 33 11.37 46.97 -26.60
CA ILE A 33 10.39 48.05 -26.79
C ILE A 33 10.96 49.40 -26.33
N VAL A 34 11.56 49.45 -25.14
CA VAL A 34 12.17 50.67 -24.58
C VAL A 34 13.28 51.18 -25.48
N LYS A 35 14.14 50.29 -25.97
CA LYS A 35 15.25 50.69 -26.85
C LYS A 35 14.73 51.29 -28.17
N GLU A 36 13.68 50.73 -28.74
CA GLU A 36 13.07 51.24 -29.97
C GLU A 36 12.48 52.63 -29.78
N ASP A 37 11.72 52.83 -28.69
CA ASP A 37 11.13 54.12 -28.31
C ASP A 37 12.20 55.22 -28.10
N MET A 38 13.28 54.89 -27.37
CA MET A 38 14.41 55.80 -27.16
C MET A 38 15.12 56.18 -28.47
N GLU A 39 15.29 55.24 -29.40
CA GLU A 39 15.91 55.53 -30.70
C GLU A 39 15.00 56.39 -31.58
N GLU A 40 13.68 56.25 -31.48
CA GLU A 40 12.71 57.12 -32.14
C GLU A 40 12.76 58.54 -31.58
N GLU A 41 12.79 58.72 -30.25
CA GLU A 41 12.94 60.02 -29.58
C GLU A 41 14.22 60.75 -30.02
N LEU A 42 15.35 60.03 -30.07
CA LEU A 42 16.63 60.58 -30.53
C LEU A 42 16.56 61.05 -31.99
N ARG A 43 15.91 60.30 -32.88
CA ARG A 43 15.72 60.67 -34.28
C ARG A 43 14.75 61.85 -34.45
N ALA A 44 13.69 61.91 -33.66
CA ALA A 44 12.75 63.03 -33.65
C ALA A 44 13.46 64.33 -33.20
N THR A 45 14.26 64.25 -32.14
CA THR A 45 15.07 65.37 -31.65
C THR A 45 16.08 65.83 -32.71
N ARG A 46 16.75 64.90 -33.41
CA ARG A 46 17.62 65.22 -34.55
C ARG A 46 16.88 66.04 -35.61
N ALA A 47 15.69 65.60 -36.02
CA ALA A 47 14.91 66.29 -37.04
C ALA A 47 14.52 67.71 -36.58
N GLN A 48 14.13 67.86 -35.32
CA GLN A 48 13.81 69.17 -34.73
C GLN A 48 15.03 70.11 -34.69
N VAL A 49 16.20 69.60 -34.29
CA VAL A 49 17.45 70.38 -34.26
C VAL A 49 17.88 70.77 -35.68
N ALA A 50 17.82 69.84 -36.64
CA ALA A 50 18.16 70.11 -38.03
C ALA A 50 17.30 71.25 -38.61
N SER A 51 15.99 71.22 -38.37
CA SER A 51 15.08 72.29 -38.80
C SER A 51 15.41 73.64 -38.17
N LYS A 52 15.75 73.68 -36.86
CA LYS A 52 16.19 74.91 -36.19
C LYS A 52 17.53 75.43 -36.74
N LEU A 53 18.46 74.54 -37.10
CA LEU A 53 19.74 74.92 -37.68
C LEU A 53 19.60 75.51 -39.09
N GLU A 54 18.62 75.08 -39.88
CA GLU A 54 18.31 75.69 -41.18
C GLU A 54 17.73 77.11 -41.07
N GLN A 55 17.09 77.46 -39.95
CA GLN A 55 16.48 78.78 -39.74
C GLN A 55 17.48 79.87 -39.31
N LEU A 56 18.70 79.51 -38.88
CA LEU A 56 19.74 80.45 -38.43
C LEU A 56 20.26 81.36 -39.56
N ALA A 57 20.45 82.67 -39.30
CA ALA A 57 21.02 83.59 -40.29
C ALA A 57 22.54 83.33 -40.50
N PRO A 58 23.11 83.67 -41.68
CA PRO A 58 24.53 83.48 -41.94
C PRO A 58 25.37 84.35 -40.98
N GLY A 59 26.12 83.71 -40.08
CA GLY A 59 27.00 84.37 -39.11
C GLY A 59 26.51 84.35 -37.66
N ASP A 60 25.27 83.93 -37.40
CA ASP A 60 24.78 83.77 -36.04
C ASP A 60 25.49 82.60 -35.32
N LYS A 61 25.81 82.81 -34.05
CA LYS A 61 26.33 81.75 -33.18
C LYS A 61 25.18 80.80 -32.81
N VAL A 62 25.45 79.49 -32.83
CA VAL A 62 24.51 78.48 -32.33
C VAL A 62 24.39 78.67 -30.82
N ASN A 63 23.27 79.26 -30.36
CA ASN A 63 23.02 79.53 -28.94
C ASN A 63 21.67 79.00 -28.46
N PHE A 64 21.20 77.88 -29.05
CA PHE A 64 20.00 77.23 -28.57
C PHE A 64 20.37 76.31 -27.40
N TRP A 65 19.81 76.58 -26.22
CA TRP A 65 19.88 75.64 -25.11
C TRP A 65 18.85 74.53 -25.33
N ILE A 66 19.34 73.33 -25.64
CA ILE A 66 18.54 72.11 -25.66
C ILE A 66 19.19 71.16 -24.63
N PRO A 67 18.44 70.70 -23.62
CA PRO A 67 18.97 69.77 -22.63
C PRO A 67 19.59 68.54 -23.29
N ASN A 68 20.71 68.07 -22.77
CA ASN A 68 21.36 66.83 -23.21
C ASN A 68 21.77 66.78 -24.70
N LEU A 69 21.91 67.95 -25.33
CA LEU A 69 22.41 68.11 -26.69
C LEU A 69 23.77 68.81 -26.68
N GLU A 70 24.75 68.20 -27.35
CA GLU A 70 26.02 68.84 -27.64
C GLU A 70 26.17 69.03 -29.16
N ILE A 71 26.46 70.25 -29.58
CA ILE A 71 26.59 70.64 -30.99
C ILE A 71 28.03 71.10 -31.22
N ILE A 72 28.75 70.42 -32.10
CA ILE A 72 30.12 70.77 -32.46
C ILE A 72 30.14 71.05 -33.97
N GLU A 73 30.57 72.24 -34.37
CA GLU A 73 30.80 72.53 -35.78
C GLU A 73 32.09 71.85 -36.25
N ILE A 74 32.01 71.11 -37.35
CA ILE A 74 33.11 70.31 -37.90
C ILE A 74 33.36 70.67 -39.36
N GLY A 75 34.51 70.25 -39.89
CA GLY A 75 34.79 70.30 -41.33
C GLY A 75 33.96 69.26 -42.11
N PRO A 76 33.99 69.31 -43.45
CA PRO A 76 33.29 68.34 -44.30
C PRO A 76 33.80 66.92 -44.01
N ALA A 77 32.96 66.12 -43.34
CA ALA A 77 33.25 64.74 -42.96
C ALA A 77 32.08 63.83 -43.36
N PRO A 78 32.32 62.53 -43.62
CA PRO A 78 31.27 61.60 -44.02
C PRO A 78 30.17 61.48 -42.95
N LEU A 79 28.92 61.38 -43.42
CA LEU A 79 27.72 61.22 -42.61
C LEU A 79 27.58 59.74 -42.20
N LYS A 80 27.98 59.39 -40.97
CA LYS A 80 27.64 58.08 -40.41
C LYS A 80 27.03 58.26 -39.03
N ASP A 81 25.77 57.88 -38.91
CA ASP A 81 25.06 57.87 -37.64
C ASP A 81 25.60 56.72 -36.78
N SER A 82 25.77 56.99 -35.49
CA SER A 82 26.19 55.98 -34.51
C SER A 82 25.32 56.06 -33.27
N LEU A 83 24.84 54.90 -32.84
CA LEU A 83 24.01 54.72 -31.65
C LEU A 83 24.78 53.87 -30.64
N TYR A 84 25.16 54.47 -29.52
CA TYR A 84 25.94 53.83 -28.47
C TYR A 84 25.48 54.28 -27.09
N THR A 85 25.98 53.61 -26.06
CA THR A 85 25.64 53.91 -24.66
C THR A 85 26.91 54.36 -23.95
N ILE A 86 26.84 55.50 -23.27
CA ILE A 86 27.91 56.01 -22.41
C ILE A 86 27.40 56.14 -20.99
N HIS A 87 28.31 56.19 -20.01
CA HIS A 87 27.93 56.50 -18.64
C HIS A 87 28.52 57.87 -18.28
N ILE A 88 27.67 58.76 -17.74
CA ILE A 88 28.04 60.10 -17.33
C ILE A 88 27.74 60.21 -15.84
N ILE A 89 28.68 60.78 -15.08
CA ILE A 89 28.46 61.07 -13.67
C ILE A 89 27.55 62.30 -13.60
N ASP A 90 26.36 62.13 -13.06
CA ASP A 90 25.43 63.23 -12.81
C ASP A 90 26.04 64.17 -11.75
N THR A 91 26.17 65.45 -12.07
CA THR A 91 26.81 66.44 -11.20
C THR A 91 26.03 66.73 -9.91
N LEU A 92 24.72 66.46 -9.89
CA LEU A 92 23.82 66.69 -8.77
C LEU A 92 23.78 65.49 -7.83
N THR A 93 23.65 64.28 -8.37
CA THR A 93 23.54 63.04 -7.57
C THR A 93 24.88 62.34 -7.34
N ARG A 94 25.92 62.68 -8.12
CA ARG A 94 27.22 61.97 -8.19
C ARG A 94 27.09 60.50 -8.58
N GLU A 95 25.97 60.11 -9.15
CA GLU A 95 25.73 58.74 -9.63
C GLU A 95 26.16 58.58 -11.08
N ASN A 96 26.64 57.39 -11.42
CA ASN A 96 27.04 57.05 -12.78
C ASN A 96 25.82 56.63 -13.60
N VAL A 97 25.30 57.55 -14.43
CA VAL A 97 24.05 57.38 -15.16
C VAL A 97 24.31 56.94 -16.61
N PRO A 98 23.74 55.81 -17.06
CA PRO A 98 23.80 55.43 -18.47
C PRO A 98 22.93 56.35 -19.34
N TYR A 99 23.52 56.86 -20.43
CA TYR A 99 22.85 57.61 -21.49
C TYR A 99 22.95 56.91 -22.83
N ARG A 100 21.84 56.87 -23.57
CA ARG A 100 21.82 56.44 -24.97
C ARG A 100 22.14 57.67 -25.80
N VAL A 101 23.11 57.54 -26.70
CA VAL A 101 23.60 58.65 -27.51
C VAL A 101 23.39 58.35 -28.98
N LEU A 102 22.74 59.28 -29.67
CA LEU A 102 22.78 59.38 -31.13
C LEU A 102 23.83 60.42 -31.50
N ALA A 103 24.96 59.95 -32.04
CA ALA A 103 25.93 60.80 -32.70
C ALA A 103 25.59 60.83 -34.19
N THR A 104 25.27 62.00 -34.71
CA THR A 104 24.86 62.19 -36.11
C THR A 104 25.42 63.49 -36.65
N ASN A 105 25.66 63.53 -37.96
CA ASN A 105 26.09 64.74 -38.64
C ASN A 105 24.89 65.36 -39.37
N VAL A 106 24.76 66.68 -39.31
CA VAL A 106 23.73 67.47 -39.97
C VAL A 106 24.38 68.59 -40.76
N ILE A 107 23.92 68.81 -41.98
CA ILE A 107 24.38 69.90 -42.85
C ILE A 107 23.29 70.96 -42.86
N ALA A 108 23.62 72.19 -42.48
CA ALA A 108 22.70 73.32 -42.55
C ALA A 108 23.42 74.54 -43.15
N LYS A 109 22.85 75.12 -44.21
CA LYS A 109 23.41 76.29 -44.93
C LYS A 109 24.91 76.19 -45.26
N GLY A 110 25.37 75.00 -45.65
CA GLY A 110 26.76 74.74 -46.04
C GLY A 110 27.75 74.54 -44.89
N ARG A 111 27.29 74.56 -43.63
CA ARG A 111 28.08 74.25 -42.43
C ARG A 111 27.76 72.84 -41.95
N TYR A 112 28.77 72.14 -41.44
CA TYR A 112 28.64 70.76 -40.94
C TYR A 112 28.62 70.78 -39.42
N PHE A 113 27.60 70.17 -38.83
CA PHE A 113 27.44 70.06 -37.39
C PHE A 113 27.43 68.59 -37.00
N ASN A 114 28.22 68.23 -35.99
CA ASN A 114 28.15 66.97 -35.30
C ASN A 114 27.27 67.16 -34.06
N LEU A 115 26.17 66.40 -34.01
CA LEU A 115 25.19 66.42 -32.94
C LEU A 115 25.37 65.18 -32.08
N HIS A 116 25.53 65.38 -30.78
CA HIS A 116 25.48 64.33 -29.78
C HIS A 116 24.21 64.52 -28.96
N ILE A 117 23.17 63.79 -29.34
CA ILE A 117 21.86 63.81 -28.67
C ILE A 117 21.85 62.69 -27.64
N ARG A 118 21.56 63.01 -26.38
CA ARG A 118 21.60 62.04 -25.28
C ARG A 118 20.23 61.95 -24.61
N THR A 119 19.79 60.73 -24.31
CA THR A 119 18.61 60.46 -23.46
C THR A 119 19.01 59.51 -22.32
N SER A 120 18.44 59.71 -21.13
CA SER A 120 18.80 58.98 -19.91
C SER A 120 18.15 57.59 -19.91
N LEU A 121 18.90 56.54 -19.58
CA LEU A 121 18.34 55.19 -19.38
C LEU A 121 17.80 54.98 -17.95
N VAL A 122 18.08 55.90 -17.02
CA VAL A 122 17.74 55.70 -15.60
C VAL A 122 16.24 55.63 -15.37
N ASP A 123 15.48 56.52 -16.01
CA ASP A 123 14.01 56.55 -15.89
C ASP A 123 13.39 55.22 -16.35
N TYR A 124 13.94 54.63 -17.40
CA TYR A 124 13.50 53.34 -17.93
C TYR A 124 13.92 52.16 -17.05
N ASN A 125 15.14 52.15 -16.49
CA ASN A 125 15.60 51.07 -15.63
C ASN A 125 14.75 50.92 -14.36
N PHE A 126 14.36 52.03 -13.74
CA PHE A 126 13.46 51.99 -12.58
C PHE A 126 12.07 51.46 -12.96
N LEU A 127 11.53 51.86 -14.11
CA LEU A 127 10.26 51.34 -14.61
C LEU A 127 10.31 49.84 -14.90
N ILE A 128 11.36 49.37 -15.58
CA ILE A 128 11.56 47.95 -15.91
C ILE A 128 11.67 47.12 -14.62
N GLN A 129 12.47 47.56 -13.64
CA GLN A 129 12.60 46.87 -12.36
C GLN A 129 11.27 46.80 -11.61
N GLY A 130 10.52 47.91 -11.56
CA GLY A 130 9.19 47.94 -10.95
C GLY A 130 8.23 46.95 -11.60
N ILE A 131 8.17 46.93 -12.93
CA ILE A 131 7.34 45.98 -13.70
C ILE A 131 7.76 44.53 -13.41
N LEU A 132 9.06 44.23 -13.39
CA LEU A 132 9.56 42.88 -13.10
C LEU A 132 9.22 42.42 -11.68
N ILE A 133 9.31 43.32 -10.68
CA ILE A 133 8.93 43.00 -9.30
C ILE A 133 7.45 42.66 -9.22
N VAL A 134 6.58 43.49 -9.81
CA VAL A 134 5.13 43.26 -9.83
C VAL A 134 4.80 41.97 -10.58
N LEU A 135 5.43 41.71 -11.73
CA LEU A 135 5.27 40.47 -12.48
C LEU A 135 5.70 39.26 -11.66
N THR A 136 6.85 39.33 -10.99
CA THR A 136 7.38 38.24 -10.16
C THR A 136 6.41 37.92 -9.02
N ILE A 137 5.91 38.94 -8.32
CA ILE A 137 4.91 38.77 -7.26
C ILE A 137 3.64 38.11 -7.81
N LEU A 138 3.15 38.56 -8.97
CA LEU A 138 1.96 38.02 -9.61
C LEU A 138 2.15 36.54 -10.02
N LEU A 139 3.32 36.19 -10.59
CA LEU A 139 3.65 34.82 -10.96
C LEU A 139 3.77 33.90 -9.73
N VAL A 140 4.38 34.38 -8.64
CA VAL A 140 4.48 33.63 -7.39
C VAL A 140 3.11 33.39 -6.78
N LEU A 141 2.22 34.39 -6.76
CA LEU A 141 0.84 34.24 -6.29
C LEU A 141 0.06 33.23 -7.13
N LEU A 142 0.17 33.33 -8.46
CA LEU A 142 -0.46 32.40 -9.39
C LEU A 142 0.07 30.97 -9.18
N PHE A 143 1.38 30.80 -9.00
CA PHE A 143 2.00 29.53 -8.70
C PHE A 143 1.44 28.90 -7.43
N ILE A 144 1.42 29.65 -6.32
CA ILE A 144 0.89 29.17 -5.03
C ILE A 144 -0.59 28.78 -5.18
N GLY A 145 -1.39 29.60 -5.88
CA GLY A 145 -2.79 29.32 -6.15
C GLY A 145 -2.99 28.01 -6.93
N LEU A 146 -2.22 27.80 -8.01
CA LEU A 146 -2.28 26.57 -8.80
C LEU A 146 -1.86 25.34 -7.99
N GLN A 147 -0.82 25.44 -7.16
CA GLN A 147 -0.40 24.34 -6.28
C GLN A 147 -1.48 24.01 -5.24
N TRP A 148 -2.10 25.03 -4.65
CA TRP A 148 -3.19 24.85 -3.70
C TRP A 148 -4.41 24.17 -4.33
N ILE A 149 -4.82 24.62 -5.52
CA ILE A 149 -5.91 24.00 -6.30
C ILE A 149 -5.57 22.55 -6.63
N ASN A 150 -4.35 22.27 -7.13
CA ASN A 150 -3.90 20.92 -7.47
C ASN A 150 -3.95 19.99 -6.26
N TRP A 151 -3.42 20.44 -5.12
CA TRP A 151 -3.43 19.68 -3.86
C TRP A 151 -4.84 19.38 -3.39
N ARG A 152 -5.74 20.37 -3.43
CA ARG A 152 -7.14 20.21 -3.03
C ARG A 152 -7.89 19.25 -3.95
N LEU A 153 -7.72 19.39 -5.26
CA LEU A 153 -8.37 18.56 -6.27
C LEU A 153 -7.90 17.10 -6.16
N ASN A 154 -6.58 16.89 -6.07
CA ASN A 154 -6.01 15.55 -5.93
C ASN A 154 -6.49 14.85 -4.66
N ARG A 155 -6.57 15.55 -3.52
CA ARG A 155 -7.11 14.95 -2.29
C ARG A 155 -8.55 14.48 -2.46
N ARG A 156 -9.38 15.25 -3.17
CA ARG A 156 -10.79 14.92 -3.39
C ARG A 156 -10.96 13.75 -4.37
N LEU A 157 -10.24 13.76 -5.50
CA LEU A 157 -10.37 12.75 -6.55
C LEU A 157 -9.79 11.39 -6.14
N TRP A 158 -8.71 11.38 -5.35
CA TRP A 158 -8.05 10.13 -4.96
C TRP A 158 -8.57 9.52 -3.65
N LYS A 159 -9.28 10.27 -2.81
CA LYS A 159 -9.84 9.74 -1.55
C LYS A 159 -10.72 8.50 -1.77
N PRO A 160 -11.66 8.48 -2.76
CA PRO A 160 -12.48 7.30 -3.01
C PRO A 160 -11.67 6.06 -3.39
N PHE A 161 -10.60 6.22 -4.19
CA PHE A 161 -9.70 5.13 -4.54
C PHE A 161 -9.06 4.47 -3.31
N TYR A 162 -8.54 5.28 -2.37
CA TYR A 162 -7.92 4.75 -1.16
C TYR A 162 -8.95 4.08 -0.24
N ASN A 163 -10.17 4.59 -0.17
CA ASN A 163 -11.25 3.96 0.58
C ASN A 163 -11.60 2.58 -0.02
N THR A 164 -11.75 2.48 -1.35
CA THR A 164 -11.98 1.19 -2.03
C THR A 164 -10.82 0.22 -1.76
N LEU A 165 -9.57 0.69 -1.85
CA LEU A 165 -8.39 -0.14 -1.59
C LEU A 165 -8.37 -0.68 -0.15
N GLU A 166 -8.75 0.15 0.82
CA GLU A 166 -8.81 -0.26 2.22
C GLU A 166 -9.95 -1.27 2.46
N SER A 167 -11.12 -1.06 1.87
CA SER A 167 -12.24 -2.02 1.94
C SER A 167 -11.85 -3.38 1.34
N VAL A 168 -11.17 -3.40 0.19
CA VAL A 168 -10.71 -4.65 -0.43
C VAL A 168 -9.62 -5.33 0.39
N LYS A 169 -8.68 -4.57 0.99
CA LYS A 169 -7.62 -5.15 1.84
C LYS A 169 -8.14 -5.79 3.12
N ARG A 170 -9.23 -5.23 3.67
CA ARG A 170 -9.87 -5.75 4.87
C ARG A 170 -10.91 -6.82 4.57
N TYR A 171 -11.25 -7.04 3.31
CA TYR A 171 -12.24 -8.03 2.91
C TYR A 171 -11.69 -9.44 3.09
N ASN A 172 -12.38 -10.22 3.92
CA ASN A 172 -12.19 -11.66 4.04
C ASN A 172 -13.46 -12.37 3.57
N ILE A 173 -13.29 -13.37 2.69
CA ILE A 173 -14.40 -14.16 2.15
C ILE A 173 -15.05 -15.05 3.22
N GLU A 174 -14.29 -15.39 4.27
CA GLU A 174 -14.74 -16.27 5.36
C GLU A 174 -15.67 -15.55 6.35
N ASP A 175 -15.60 -14.21 6.44
CA ASP A 175 -16.35 -13.43 7.43
C ASP A 175 -17.85 -13.25 7.07
N HIS A 176 -18.32 -13.86 5.98
CA HIS A 176 -19.71 -13.78 5.48
C HIS A 176 -20.24 -12.35 5.23
N THR A 177 -19.38 -11.33 5.27
CA THR A 177 -19.77 -9.94 5.06
C THR A 177 -19.70 -9.59 3.58
N LYS A 178 -20.69 -8.83 3.10
CA LYS A 178 -20.68 -8.32 1.72
C LYS A 178 -19.68 -7.18 1.61
N LEU A 179 -18.92 -7.15 0.51
CA LEU A 179 -18.03 -6.04 0.22
C LEU A 179 -18.85 -4.80 -0.13
N HIS A 180 -18.91 -3.84 0.80
CA HIS A 180 -19.58 -2.56 0.61
C HIS A 180 -18.64 -1.55 -0.05
N LEU A 181 -18.90 -1.24 -1.32
CA LEU A 181 -18.22 -0.17 -2.07
C LEU A 181 -19.26 0.91 -2.44
N PRO A 182 -19.18 2.13 -1.88
CA PRO A 182 -20.14 3.19 -2.19
C PRO A 182 -19.95 3.75 -3.61
N THR A 183 -20.97 4.43 -4.11
CA THR A 183 -20.84 5.29 -5.30
C THR A 183 -20.09 6.56 -4.93
N THR A 184 -19.22 6.98 -5.84
CA THR A 184 -18.21 8.02 -5.61
C THR A 184 -18.44 9.24 -6.50
N GLY A 185 -19.32 9.11 -7.50
CA GLY A 185 -19.63 10.16 -8.47
C GLY A 185 -18.56 10.32 -9.56
N ILE A 186 -17.56 9.44 -9.57
CA ILE A 186 -16.51 9.37 -10.59
C ILE A 186 -16.77 8.09 -11.38
N LYS A 187 -17.10 8.21 -12.67
CA LYS A 187 -17.54 7.08 -13.50
C LYS A 187 -16.54 5.92 -13.46
N GLU A 188 -15.25 6.20 -13.66
CA GLU A 188 -14.19 5.18 -13.68
C GLU A 188 -14.07 4.45 -12.34
N MET A 189 -14.31 5.15 -11.23
CA MET A 189 -14.30 4.57 -9.90
C MET A 189 -15.55 3.73 -9.64
N ASP A 190 -16.70 4.21 -10.10
CA ASP A 190 -17.97 3.51 -9.95
C ASP A 190 -18.00 2.22 -10.79
N ASP A 191 -17.43 2.25 -12.00
CA ASP A 191 -17.20 1.10 -12.87
C ASP A 191 -16.23 0.09 -12.22
N LEU A 192 -15.12 0.56 -11.64
CA LEU A 192 -14.20 -0.29 -10.88
C LEU A 192 -14.90 -0.94 -9.67
N ASN A 193 -15.63 -0.15 -8.88
CA ASN A 193 -16.37 -0.63 -7.72
C ASN A 193 -17.44 -1.65 -8.14
N HIS A 194 -18.09 -1.46 -9.29
CA HIS A 194 -19.06 -2.43 -9.83
C HIS A 194 -18.41 -3.76 -10.21
N ASN A 195 -17.31 -3.73 -10.96
CA ASN A 195 -16.59 -4.94 -11.35
C ASN A 195 -16.04 -5.69 -10.13
N LEU A 196 -15.48 -4.97 -9.14
CA LEU A 196 -15.00 -5.57 -7.90
C LEU A 196 -16.13 -6.23 -7.12
N ARG A 197 -17.29 -5.58 -6.98
CA ARG A 197 -18.47 -6.19 -6.35
C ARG A 197 -18.90 -7.47 -7.06
N GLN A 198 -18.95 -7.48 -8.40
CA GLN A 198 -19.32 -8.67 -9.17
C GLN A 198 -18.31 -9.81 -9.00
N LEU A 199 -17.00 -9.51 -9.04
CA LEU A 199 -15.96 -10.52 -8.83
C LEU A 199 -16.03 -11.11 -7.42
N THR A 200 -16.18 -10.26 -6.41
CA THR A 200 -16.31 -10.69 -5.02
C THR A 200 -17.57 -11.55 -4.82
N GLU A 201 -18.71 -11.17 -5.39
CA GLU A 201 -19.94 -11.96 -5.31
C GLU A 201 -19.80 -13.33 -5.98
N ARG A 202 -19.20 -13.39 -7.19
CA ARG A 202 -18.94 -14.67 -7.87
C ARG A 202 -18.00 -15.57 -7.08
N ASN A 203 -16.95 -15.00 -6.49
CA ASN A 203 -16.03 -15.74 -5.63
C ASN A 203 -16.73 -16.25 -4.38
N TYR A 204 -17.58 -15.43 -3.74
CA TYR A 204 -18.38 -15.83 -2.58
C TYR A 204 -19.32 -16.99 -2.92
N GLN A 205 -20.00 -16.92 -4.07
CA GLN A 205 -20.86 -18.01 -4.54
C GLN A 205 -20.07 -19.30 -4.78
N SER A 206 -18.92 -19.21 -5.45
CA SER A 206 -18.06 -20.39 -5.69
C SER A 206 -17.51 -20.99 -4.39
N TYR A 207 -17.10 -20.14 -3.45
CA TYR A 207 -16.66 -20.55 -2.12
C TYR A 207 -17.78 -21.28 -1.36
N THR A 208 -18.98 -20.72 -1.37
CA THR A 208 -20.16 -21.30 -0.71
C THR A 208 -20.55 -22.63 -1.34
N SER A 209 -20.61 -22.72 -2.67
CA SER A 209 -20.91 -23.98 -3.37
C SER A 209 -19.88 -25.07 -3.12
N GLN A 210 -18.59 -24.71 -3.04
CA GLN A 210 -17.53 -25.68 -2.71
C GLN A 210 -17.68 -26.20 -1.27
N LYS A 211 -18.08 -25.32 -0.34
CA LYS A 211 -18.35 -25.67 1.05
C LYS A 211 -19.56 -26.62 1.17
N GLU A 212 -20.67 -26.27 0.54
CA GLU A 212 -21.89 -27.09 0.49
C GLU A 212 -21.62 -28.45 -0.17
N PHE A 213 -20.83 -28.50 -1.24
CA PHE A 213 -20.43 -29.75 -1.88
C PHE A 213 -19.63 -30.65 -0.92
N ALA A 214 -18.66 -30.08 -0.20
CA ALA A 214 -17.86 -30.83 0.76
C ALA A 214 -18.70 -31.39 1.91
N GLU A 215 -19.67 -30.60 2.40
CA GLU A 215 -20.62 -31.02 3.43
C GLU A 215 -21.52 -32.16 2.98
N ASN A 216 -22.16 -31.99 1.82
CA ASN A 216 -23.06 -32.99 1.26
C ASN A 216 -22.31 -34.28 0.96
N ALA A 217 -21.12 -34.20 0.34
CA ALA A 217 -20.30 -35.38 0.06
C ALA A 217 -19.91 -36.12 1.35
N ALA A 218 -19.55 -35.39 2.41
CA ALA A 218 -19.17 -36.01 3.68
C ALA A 218 -20.37 -36.68 4.37
N HIS A 219 -21.59 -36.10 4.27
CA HIS A 219 -22.80 -36.74 4.77
C HIS A 219 -23.20 -37.99 3.96
N GLU A 220 -23.22 -37.89 2.64
CA GLU A 220 -23.60 -38.99 1.75
C GLU A 220 -22.63 -40.18 1.82
N LEU A 221 -21.35 -39.96 2.13
CA LEU A 221 -20.37 -41.04 2.33
C LEU A 221 -20.54 -41.81 3.65
N GLN A 222 -21.22 -41.24 4.65
CA GLN A 222 -21.36 -41.88 5.96
C GLN A 222 -22.18 -43.17 5.90
N THR A 223 -23.30 -43.15 5.17
CA THR A 223 -24.21 -44.29 5.00
C THR A 223 -23.56 -45.49 4.31
N PRO A 224 -22.94 -45.37 3.11
CA PRO A 224 -22.32 -46.51 2.45
C PRO A 224 -21.13 -47.06 3.24
N LEU A 225 -20.35 -46.22 3.93
CA LEU A 225 -19.27 -46.70 4.79
C LEU A 225 -19.78 -47.51 5.99
N ALA A 226 -20.88 -47.09 6.62
CA ALA A 226 -21.51 -47.83 7.71
C ALA A 226 -22.04 -49.19 7.23
N ILE A 227 -22.63 -49.23 6.02
CA ILE A 227 -23.09 -50.48 5.40
C ILE A 227 -21.92 -51.43 5.14
N ILE A 228 -20.82 -50.95 4.53
CA ILE A 228 -19.63 -51.77 4.26
C ILE A 228 -19.05 -52.29 5.57
N GLN A 229 -18.93 -51.43 6.59
CA GLN A 229 -18.42 -51.83 7.90
C GLN A 229 -19.27 -52.95 8.51
N GLY A 230 -20.60 -52.79 8.55
CA GLY A 230 -21.50 -53.81 9.09
C GLY A 230 -21.47 -55.11 8.30
N LYS A 231 -21.28 -55.07 6.98
CA LYS A 231 -21.10 -56.27 6.15
C LYS A 231 -19.78 -56.98 6.42
N LEU A 232 -18.69 -56.26 6.66
CA LEU A 232 -17.40 -56.85 7.02
C LEU A 232 -17.44 -57.47 8.42
N GLU A 233 -18.11 -56.82 9.37
CA GLU A 233 -18.34 -57.35 10.72
C GLU A 233 -19.19 -58.64 10.67
N LEU A 234 -20.25 -58.65 9.86
CA LEU A 234 -21.06 -59.85 9.63
C LEU A 234 -20.24 -60.95 8.94
N LEU A 235 -19.43 -60.60 7.93
CA LEU A 235 -18.58 -61.56 7.22
C LEU A 235 -17.61 -62.26 8.19
N MET A 236 -16.97 -61.52 9.10
CA MET A 236 -16.11 -62.09 10.14
C MET A 236 -16.82 -63.07 11.08
N GLN A 237 -18.14 -62.97 11.23
CA GLN A 237 -18.94 -63.87 12.06
C GLN A 237 -19.40 -65.12 11.31
N THR A 238 -19.19 -65.19 9.98
CA THR A 238 -19.60 -66.33 9.16
C THR A 238 -18.60 -67.48 9.31
N SER A 239 -19.08 -68.71 9.46
CA SER A 239 -18.23 -69.90 9.62
C SER A 239 -18.60 -70.98 8.59
N PRO A 240 -17.63 -71.70 8.01
CA PRO A 240 -16.17 -71.59 8.22
C PRO A 240 -15.51 -70.47 7.40
N LEU A 241 -14.54 -69.77 8.00
CA LEU A 241 -13.62 -68.83 7.35
C LEU A 241 -12.21 -69.42 7.31
N THR A 242 -11.53 -69.34 6.16
CA THR A 242 -10.10 -69.64 6.11
C THR A 242 -9.27 -68.51 6.74
N GLU A 243 -8.10 -68.82 7.27
CA GLU A 243 -7.18 -67.82 7.85
C GLU A 243 -6.88 -66.68 6.87
N ARG A 244 -6.64 -67.01 5.59
CA ARG A 244 -6.41 -66.01 4.54
C ARG A 244 -7.61 -65.09 4.31
N GLN A 245 -8.83 -65.61 4.38
CA GLN A 245 -10.04 -64.79 4.26
C GLN A 245 -10.21 -63.88 5.48
N ALA A 246 -9.95 -64.39 6.70
CA ALA A 246 -10.02 -63.60 7.92
C ALA A 246 -9.04 -62.41 7.88
N VAL A 247 -7.80 -62.62 7.42
CA VAL A 247 -6.81 -61.55 7.24
C VAL A 247 -7.30 -60.50 6.24
N LEU A 248 -7.81 -60.90 5.08
CA LEU A 248 -8.32 -59.96 4.06
C LEU A 248 -9.53 -59.15 4.55
N ILE A 249 -10.43 -59.77 5.32
CA ILE A 249 -11.58 -59.09 5.90
C ILE A 249 -11.11 -58.09 6.97
N ASP A 250 -10.17 -58.47 7.84
CA ASP A 250 -9.65 -57.56 8.86
C ASP A 250 -8.93 -56.36 8.22
N GLU A 251 -8.05 -56.59 7.24
CA GLU A 251 -7.37 -55.51 6.49
C GLU A 251 -8.38 -54.57 5.80
N SER A 252 -9.43 -55.12 5.20
CA SER A 252 -10.52 -54.34 4.58
C SER A 252 -11.30 -53.53 5.61
N ALA A 253 -11.63 -54.14 6.75
CA ALA A 253 -12.32 -53.47 7.84
C ALA A 253 -11.46 -52.34 8.41
N ASP A 254 -10.14 -52.54 8.46
CA ASP A 254 -9.17 -51.55 8.90
C ASP A 254 -9.10 -50.34 7.96
N ALA A 255 -9.16 -50.56 6.65
CA ALA A 255 -9.26 -49.50 5.64
C ALA A 255 -10.60 -48.75 5.76
N VAL A 256 -11.72 -49.44 5.94
CA VAL A 256 -13.05 -48.83 6.12
C VAL A 256 -13.10 -48.01 7.40
N ARG A 257 -12.58 -48.52 8.52
CA ARG A 257 -12.45 -47.76 9.78
C ARG A 257 -11.64 -46.47 9.58
N ARG A 258 -10.58 -46.48 8.76
CA ARG A 258 -9.82 -45.27 8.40
C ARG A 258 -10.68 -44.29 7.59
N MET A 259 -11.43 -44.76 6.58
CA MET A 259 -12.34 -43.92 5.80
C MET A 259 -13.44 -43.29 6.65
N VAL A 260 -14.03 -44.05 7.58
CA VAL A 260 -15.03 -43.53 8.53
C VAL A 260 -14.44 -42.42 9.39
N ARG A 261 -13.21 -42.58 9.91
CA ARG A 261 -12.53 -41.53 10.69
C ARG A 261 -12.24 -40.28 9.86
N LEU A 262 -11.79 -40.44 8.62
CA LEU A 262 -11.56 -39.32 7.69
C LEU A 262 -12.87 -38.57 7.42
N ASN A 263 -13.94 -39.30 7.10
CA ASN A 263 -15.23 -38.72 6.81
C ASN A 263 -15.80 -37.94 8.01
N LYS A 264 -15.75 -38.52 9.21
CA LYS A 264 -16.16 -37.83 10.46
C LYS A 264 -15.34 -36.56 10.71
N SER A 265 -14.04 -36.61 10.44
CA SER A 265 -13.16 -35.45 10.57
C SER A 265 -13.55 -34.34 9.58
N LEU A 266 -13.87 -34.69 8.33
CA LEU A 266 -14.34 -33.74 7.32
C LEU A 266 -15.69 -33.11 7.71
N VAL A 267 -16.68 -33.92 8.11
CA VAL A 267 -17.98 -33.42 8.60
C VAL A 267 -17.80 -32.47 9.80
N LEU A 268 -16.87 -32.78 10.70
CA LEU A 268 -16.59 -31.89 11.82
C LEU A 268 -15.99 -30.56 11.35
N LEU A 269 -14.98 -30.61 10.48
CA LEU A 269 -14.33 -29.42 9.96
C LEU A 269 -15.31 -28.50 9.23
N THR A 270 -16.26 -29.05 8.48
CA THR A 270 -17.29 -28.26 7.79
C THR A 270 -18.29 -27.66 8.77
N LYS A 271 -18.70 -28.40 9.81
CA LYS A 271 -19.56 -27.85 10.88
C LYS A 271 -18.89 -26.72 11.65
N ILE A 272 -17.59 -26.82 11.90
CA ILE A 272 -16.80 -25.74 12.50
C ILE A 272 -16.78 -24.52 11.57
N ASP A 273 -16.50 -24.71 10.28
CA ASP A 273 -16.47 -23.61 9.31
C ASP A 273 -17.83 -22.90 9.14
N ASN A 274 -18.95 -23.60 9.39
CA ASN A 274 -20.30 -23.02 9.35
C ASN A 274 -20.77 -22.40 10.68
N ASN A 275 -19.93 -22.35 11.72
CA ASN A 275 -20.32 -21.88 13.05
C ASN A 275 -21.59 -22.58 13.61
N LEU A 276 -21.78 -23.87 13.29
CA LEU A 276 -22.96 -24.63 13.74
C LEU A 276 -22.90 -25.05 15.22
N PHE A 277 -21.81 -24.73 15.92
CA PHE A 277 -21.62 -24.98 17.35
C PHE A 277 -21.99 -23.76 18.19
N THR A 278 -23.27 -23.40 18.18
CA THR A 278 -23.79 -22.19 18.86
C THR A 278 -24.05 -22.37 20.36
N GLN A 279 -24.13 -23.62 20.83
CA GLN A 279 -24.30 -23.92 22.25
C GLN A 279 -22.94 -23.85 22.95
N VAL A 280 -22.77 -22.83 23.78
CA VAL A 280 -21.61 -22.66 24.66
C VAL A 280 -22.02 -22.86 26.12
N GLU A 281 -21.18 -23.55 26.87
CA GLU A 281 -21.34 -23.76 28.30
C GLU A 281 -19.98 -23.59 29.00
N GLU A 282 -19.97 -23.51 30.33
CA GLU A 282 -18.74 -23.54 31.10
C GLU A 282 -18.21 -24.97 31.13
N VAL A 283 -17.03 -25.19 30.53
CA VAL A 283 -16.45 -26.51 30.33
C VAL A 283 -15.27 -26.73 31.27
N PRO A 284 -15.33 -27.68 32.23
CA PRO A 284 -14.22 -27.97 33.13
C PRO A 284 -13.17 -28.87 32.46
N CYS A 285 -12.11 -28.26 31.93
CA CYS A 285 -11.08 -28.94 31.15
C CYS A 285 -10.33 -30.02 31.95
N ASN A 286 -10.12 -29.82 33.26
CA ASN A 286 -9.47 -30.81 34.12
C ASN A 286 -10.19 -32.17 34.09
N GLN A 287 -11.53 -32.15 34.20
CA GLN A 287 -12.33 -33.37 34.21
C GLN A 287 -12.26 -34.11 32.87
N ILE A 288 -12.25 -33.37 31.76
CA ILE A 288 -12.16 -33.94 30.42
C ILE A 288 -10.80 -34.61 30.21
N VAL A 289 -9.71 -33.98 30.66
CA VAL A 289 -8.37 -34.58 30.61
C VAL A 289 -8.33 -35.89 31.39
N ASP A 290 -8.84 -35.89 32.62
CA ASP A 290 -8.86 -37.10 33.47
C ASP A 290 -9.65 -38.24 32.80
N GLN A 291 -10.83 -37.94 32.25
CA GLN A 291 -11.67 -38.91 31.55
C GLN A 291 -10.95 -39.55 30.35
N PHE A 292 -10.27 -38.77 29.53
CA PHE A 292 -9.54 -39.32 28.38
C PHE A 292 -8.30 -40.11 28.81
N MET A 293 -7.59 -39.68 29.85
CA MET A 293 -6.44 -40.43 30.35
C MET A 293 -6.85 -41.80 30.90
N ASP A 294 -7.98 -41.87 31.61
CA ASP A 294 -8.56 -43.13 32.06
C ASP A 294 -9.01 -44.01 30.87
N GLN A 295 -9.65 -43.41 29.86
CA GLN A 295 -10.08 -44.11 28.65
C GLN A 295 -8.90 -44.76 27.90
N TYR A 296 -7.74 -44.09 27.85
CA TYR A 296 -6.57 -44.56 27.12
C TYR A 296 -5.59 -45.41 27.95
N ARG A 297 -5.92 -45.69 29.21
CA ARG A 297 -5.03 -46.40 30.15
C ARG A 297 -4.50 -47.74 29.62
N GLU A 298 -5.32 -48.55 28.96
CA GLU A 298 -4.88 -49.81 28.37
C GLU A 298 -3.89 -49.62 27.21
N GLN A 299 -4.08 -48.58 26.39
CA GLN A 299 -3.20 -48.29 25.26
C GLN A 299 -1.85 -47.75 25.73
N LEU A 300 -1.86 -46.92 26.77
CA LEU A 300 -0.65 -46.45 27.45
C LEU A 300 0.15 -47.63 28.02
N ALA A 301 -0.54 -48.57 28.68
CA ALA A 301 0.08 -49.77 29.24
C ALA A 301 0.70 -50.68 28.16
N LYS A 302 0.01 -50.87 27.02
CA LYS A 302 0.53 -51.65 25.88
C LYS A 302 1.83 -51.07 25.29
N LYS A 303 2.03 -49.77 25.40
CA LYS A 303 3.23 -49.06 24.91
C LYS A 303 4.24 -48.77 26.03
N HIS A 304 3.97 -49.26 27.24
CA HIS A 304 4.76 -49.04 28.44
C HIS A 304 5.04 -47.55 28.74
N LEU A 305 4.08 -46.67 28.46
CA LEU A 305 4.24 -45.24 28.70
C LEU A 305 4.06 -44.90 30.19
N HIS A 306 4.98 -44.11 30.73
CA HIS A 306 4.84 -43.53 32.05
C HIS A 306 3.94 -42.29 31.99
N LEU A 307 2.70 -42.44 32.43
CA LEU A 307 1.72 -41.36 32.49
C LEU A 307 1.91 -40.51 33.74
N THR A 308 1.96 -39.19 33.57
CA THR A 308 1.88 -38.19 34.66
C THR A 308 0.78 -37.18 34.35
N ILE A 309 -0.15 -36.99 35.27
CA ILE A 309 -1.20 -35.95 35.17
C ILE A 309 -0.94 -34.94 36.29
N ARG A 310 -0.82 -33.66 35.94
CA ARG A 310 -0.66 -32.56 36.90
C ARG A 310 -1.77 -31.54 36.73
N HIS A 311 -2.52 -31.32 37.80
CA HIS A 311 -3.44 -30.19 37.90
C HIS A 311 -2.79 -29.12 38.78
N THR A 312 -2.31 -28.05 38.15
CA THR A 312 -1.69 -26.88 38.81
C THR A 312 -2.66 -25.71 38.98
N GLY A 313 -3.84 -25.81 38.36
CA GLY A 313 -4.99 -24.92 38.50
C GLY A 313 -6.26 -25.57 37.98
N ASN A 314 -7.39 -24.87 38.10
CA ASN A 314 -8.66 -25.27 37.52
C ASN A 314 -8.92 -24.43 36.26
N LEU A 315 -9.03 -25.08 35.11
CA LEU A 315 -9.30 -24.43 33.83
C LEU A 315 -10.75 -24.67 33.43
N ASN A 316 -11.53 -23.59 33.42
CA ASN A 316 -12.89 -23.56 32.88
C ASN A 316 -12.94 -22.62 31.68
N VAL A 317 -13.50 -23.08 30.55
CA VAL A 317 -13.62 -22.29 29.33
C VAL A 317 -15.09 -22.18 28.89
N ILE A 318 -15.49 -21.01 28.38
CA ILE A 318 -16.83 -20.83 27.78
C ILE A 318 -16.75 -21.27 26.33
N ALA A 319 -17.18 -22.50 26.04
CA ALA A 319 -17.07 -23.09 24.73
C ALA A 319 -18.12 -24.19 24.51
N ASN A 320 -18.23 -24.69 23.28
CA ASN A 320 -18.97 -25.91 23.02
C ASN A 320 -18.18 -27.10 23.58
N LYS A 321 -18.75 -27.81 24.56
CA LYS A 321 -18.10 -28.94 25.22
C LYS A 321 -17.59 -30.00 24.26
N ALA A 322 -18.36 -30.36 23.24
CA ALA A 322 -17.94 -31.37 22.26
C ALA A 322 -16.68 -30.94 21.49
N LEU A 323 -16.53 -29.64 21.17
CA LEU A 323 -15.31 -29.14 20.53
C LEU A 323 -14.10 -29.21 21.46
N ILE A 324 -14.27 -28.86 22.75
CA ILE A 324 -13.19 -28.97 23.73
C ILE A 324 -12.78 -30.43 23.94
N GLU A 325 -13.74 -31.35 24.04
CA GLU A 325 -13.48 -32.79 24.10
C GLU A 325 -12.69 -33.27 22.88
N ILE A 326 -13.08 -32.85 21.68
CA ILE A 326 -12.37 -33.22 20.44
C ILE A 326 -10.95 -32.64 20.43
N LEU A 327 -10.77 -31.38 20.83
CA LEU A 327 -9.47 -30.72 20.90
C LEU A 327 -8.52 -31.47 21.84
N ILE A 328 -8.97 -31.74 23.07
CA ILE A 328 -8.17 -32.45 24.08
C ILE A 328 -7.86 -33.87 23.62
N ASN A 329 -8.87 -34.59 23.12
CA ASN A 329 -8.68 -35.95 22.63
C ASN A 329 -7.65 -36.02 21.49
N ASN A 330 -7.68 -35.09 20.54
CA ASN A 330 -6.71 -35.07 19.43
C ASN A 330 -5.28 -34.84 19.93
N LEU A 331 -5.07 -33.98 20.93
CA LEU A 331 -3.74 -33.78 21.52
C LEU A 331 -3.24 -35.06 22.20
N ILE A 332 -4.09 -35.70 23.00
CA ILE A 332 -3.74 -36.92 23.75
C ILE A 332 -3.44 -38.06 22.79
N VAL A 333 -4.30 -38.33 21.81
CA VAL A 333 -4.09 -39.37 20.81
C VAL A 333 -2.83 -39.11 19.98
N ASN A 334 -2.55 -37.84 19.65
CA ASN A 334 -1.32 -37.46 18.95
C ASN A 334 -0.09 -37.76 19.82
N ALA A 335 -0.13 -37.40 21.09
CA ALA A 335 0.95 -37.62 22.03
C ALA A 335 1.23 -39.12 22.26
N ILE A 336 0.19 -39.93 22.47
CA ILE A 336 0.31 -41.40 22.61
C ILE A 336 0.93 -42.02 21.35
N ARG A 337 0.47 -41.58 20.17
CA ARG A 337 0.95 -42.11 18.89
C ARG A 337 2.43 -41.82 18.68
N HIS A 338 2.84 -40.57 18.88
CA HIS A 338 4.21 -40.12 18.62
C HIS A 338 5.20 -40.38 19.76
N SER A 339 4.71 -40.86 20.91
CA SER A 339 5.58 -41.32 21.99
C SER A 339 6.48 -42.48 21.57
N THR A 340 7.71 -42.51 22.04
CA THR A 340 8.57 -43.71 21.97
C THR A 340 8.07 -44.78 22.94
N GLU A 341 8.33 -46.06 22.67
CA GLU A 341 8.11 -47.12 23.68
C GLU A 341 8.93 -46.84 24.94
N ASN A 342 8.37 -47.17 26.10
CA ASN A 342 8.96 -46.85 27.42
C ASN A 342 9.17 -45.34 27.68
N GLY A 343 8.57 -44.48 26.86
CA GLY A 343 8.63 -43.03 27.01
C GLY A 343 7.72 -42.49 28.12
N ILE A 344 7.70 -41.16 28.25
CA ILE A 344 6.78 -40.47 29.15
C ILE A 344 5.65 -39.80 28.36
N LEU A 345 4.49 -39.73 28.98
CA LEU A 345 3.38 -38.86 28.59
C LEU A 345 2.98 -38.05 29.82
N GLU A 346 3.13 -36.73 29.74
CA GLU A 346 2.82 -35.81 30.83
C GLU A 346 1.76 -34.81 30.35
N THR A 347 0.66 -34.68 31.09
CA THR A 347 -0.36 -33.66 30.83
C THR A 347 -0.46 -32.74 32.02
N THR A 348 -0.30 -31.44 31.77
CA THR A 348 -0.42 -30.39 32.79
C THR A 348 -1.61 -29.51 32.45
N VAL A 349 -2.56 -29.40 33.37
CA VAL A 349 -3.65 -28.41 33.31
C VAL A 349 -3.35 -27.33 34.33
N SER A 350 -3.23 -26.10 33.86
CA SER A 350 -3.00 -24.90 34.68
C SER A 350 -4.28 -24.06 34.73
N ALA A 351 -4.24 -22.87 35.31
CA ALA A 351 -5.44 -22.02 35.36
C ALA A 351 -5.81 -21.46 33.97
N ASP A 352 -4.86 -21.35 33.05
CA ASP A 352 -4.98 -20.66 31.74
C ASP A 352 -4.61 -21.53 30.54
N ALA A 353 -3.92 -22.65 30.74
CA ALA A 353 -3.43 -23.48 29.65
C ALA A 353 -3.53 -25.00 29.90
N ILE A 354 -3.63 -25.74 28.79
CA ILE A 354 -3.42 -27.19 28.74
C ILE A 354 -2.11 -27.46 28.01
N GLN A 355 -1.23 -28.25 28.63
CA GLN A 355 0.02 -28.69 28.04
C GLN A 355 0.07 -30.22 27.98
N VAL A 356 0.42 -30.75 26.82
CA VAL A 356 0.66 -32.18 26.61
C VAL A 356 2.11 -32.37 26.15
N LYS A 357 2.88 -33.09 26.96
CA LYS A 357 4.29 -33.39 26.75
C LYS A 357 4.47 -34.89 26.51
N ASN A 358 5.21 -35.27 25.47
CA ASN A 358 5.52 -36.67 25.20
C ASN A 358 6.93 -36.90 24.66
N SER A 359 7.50 -38.06 24.93
CA SER A 359 8.81 -38.46 24.35
C SER A 359 8.77 -38.50 22.83
N GLY A 360 9.86 -38.11 22.16
CA GLY A 360 9.98 -38.12 20.70
C GLY A 360 11.42 -38.08 20.22
N ASN A 361 11.69 -38.63 19.04
CA ASN A 361 13.06 -38.77 18.53
C ASN A 361 13.54 -37.59 17.68
N ALA A 362 12.63 -36.86 17.04
CA ALA A 362 12.96 -35.78 16.12
C ALA A 362 11.84 -34.73 16.13
N PRO A 363 12.15 -33.44 15.90
CA PRO A 363 11.13 -32.40 15.84
C PRO A 363 10.13 -32.66 14.72
N LEU A 364 8.87 -32.26 14.96
CA LEU A 364 7.81 -32.29 13.97
C LEU A 364 7.86 -31.02 13.11
N ASP A 365 7.60 -31.14 11.81
CA ASP A 365 7.49 -29.99 10.91
C ASP A 365 6.11 -29.33 11.07
N ILE A 366 6.00 -28.40 12.02
CA ILE A 366 4.74 -27.74 12.41
C ILE A 366 4.14 -26.93 11.25
N GLN A 367 4.98 -26.24 10.47
CA GLN A 367 4.51 -25.41 9.36
C GLN A 367 3.84 -26.27 8.28
N ARG A 368 4.29 -27.52 8.10
CA ARG A 368 3.57 -28.50 7.27
C ARG A 368 2.39 -29.15 7.98
N LEU A 369 2.45 -29.39 9.30
CA LEU A 369 1.36 -30.04 10.05
C LEU A 369 0.13 -29.14 10.26
N LEU A 370 0.30 -27.82 10.25
CA LEU A 370 -0.80 -26.84 10.29
C LEU A 370 -1.27 -26.42 8.89
N GLY A 371 -0.59 -26.87 7.82
CA GLY A 371 -0.98 -26.61 6.43
C GLY A 371 -2.06 -27.58 5.95
N ARG A 372 -3.07 -27.06 5.24
CA ARG A 372 -4.15 -27.86 4.63
C ARG A 372 -3.61 -29.05 3.82
N PHE A 373 -4.08 -30.26 4.13
CA PHE A 373 -3.92 -31.48 3.33
C PHE A 373 -2.49 -31.98 3.03
N GLN A 374 -1.48 -31.76 3.88
CA GLN A 374 -0.14 -32.32 3.64
C GLN A 374 0.28 -33.40 4.66
N LYS A 375 0.45 -34.63 4.15
CA LYS A 375 0.99 -35.78 4.88
C LYS A 375 2.48 -35.57 5.16
N VAL A 376 2.90 -35.63 6.43
CA VAL A 376 4.31 -35.48 6.83
C VAL A 376 5.04 -36.82 7.02
N ASN A 377 4.39 -37.99 7.09
CA ASN A 377 5.14 -39.26 7.12
C ASN A 377 4.35 -40.49 6.63
N GLN A 378 5.10 -41.53 6.22
CA GLN A 378 4.67 -42.78 5.56
C GLN A 378 3.87 -43.75 6.46
N ASP A 379 3.39 -43.32 7.63
CA ASP A 379 2.54 -44.17 8.46
C ASP A 379 1.11 -44.20 7.93
N ALA A 380 0.78 -45.28 7.21
CA ALA A 380 -0.52 -45.51 6.56
C ALA A 380 -1.74 -45.46 7.51
N LYS A 381 -1.55 -45.38 8.83
CA LYS A 381 -2.59 -45.38 9.87
C LYS A 381 -3.04 -43.98 10.33
N SER A 382 -2.34 -42.89 9.95
CA SER A 382 -2.67 -41.52 10.35
C SER A 382 -3.52 -40.80 9.30
N THR A 383 -4.61 -40.16 9.73
CA THR A 383 -5.44 -39.31 8.87
C THR A 383 -4.83 -37.94 8.59
N GLY A 384 -3.85 -37.50 9.39
CA GLY A 384 -3.23 -36.17 9.28
C GLY A 384 -4.11 -34.99 9.72
N LEU A 385 -5.41 -35.21 9.95
CA LEU A 385 -6.40 -34.13 10.22
C LEU A 385 -6.47 -33.71 11.70
N GLY A 386 -5.87 -34.44 12.63
CA GLY A 386 -6.08 -34.21 14.07
C GLY A 386 -5.59 -32.83 14.55
N LEU A 387 -4.36 -32.45 14.19
CA LEU A 387 -3.82 -31.13 14.53
C LEU A 387 -4.48 -30.00 13.74
N GLU A 388 -4.97 -30.27 12.53
CA GLU A 388 -5.76 -29.30 11.76
C GLU A 388 -7.08 -28.97 12.47
N ILE A 389 -7.76 -29.99 13.03
CA ILE A 389 -8.95 -29.80 13.85
C ILE A 389 -8.62 -28.98 15.11
N VAL A 390 -7.52 -29.29 15.81
CA VAL A 390 -7.07 -28.52 16.98
C VAL A 390 -6.84 -27.06 16.60
N SER A 391 -6.14 -26.81 15.49
CA SER A 391 -5.87 -25.46 14.99
C SER A 391 -7.15 -24.67 14.68
N LYS A 392 -8.12 -25.30 13.99
CA LYS A 392 -9.42 -24.67 13.72
C LYS A 392 -10.20 -24.32 14.98
N ILE A 393 -10.23 -25.23 15.96
CA ILE A 393 -10.92 -24.96 17.24
C ILE A 393 -10.21 -23.83 18.00
N CYS A 394 -8.87 -23.79 17.98
CA CYS A 394 -8.12 -22.68 18.58
C CYS A 394 -8.43 -21.36 17.89
N HIS A 395 -8.48 -21.31 16.55
CA HIS A 395 -8.87 -20.11 15.81
C HIS A 395 -10.29 -19.65 16.13
N LEU A 396 -11.25 -20.59 16.22
CA LEU A 396 -12.65 -20.30 16.54
C LEU A 396 -12.81 -19.60 17.90
N TYR A 397 -12.06 -20.04 18.92
CA TYR A 397 -12.12 -19.50 20.28
C TYR A 397 -10.98 -18.53 20.62
N HIS A 398 -10.16 -18.14 19.64
CA HIS A 398 -8.97 -17.30 19.81
C HIS A 398 -7.94 -17.85 20.83
N PHE A 399 -7.84 -19.16 20.97
CA PHE A 399 -6.81 -19.81 21.77
C PHE A 399 -5.47 -19.80 21.04
N ASN A 400 -4.38 -19.74 21.81
CA ASN A 400 -3.04 -19.76 21.25
C ASN A 400 -2.43 -21.17 21.33
N LEU A 401 -2.30 -21.83 20.17
CA LEU A 401 -1.62 -23.11 20.03
C LEU A 401 -0.13 -22.89 19.77
N SER A 402 0.70 -23.49 20.62
CA SER A 402 2.16 -23.49 20.50
C SER A 402 2.71 -24.91 20.52
N TYR A 403 3.85 -25.10 19.86
CA TYR A 403 4.60 -26.35 19.91
C TYR A 403 6.08 -26.05 20.08
N GLU A 404 6.73 -26.88 20.89
CA GLU A 404 8.17 -26.89 21.07
C GLU A 404 8.69 -28.34 21.06
N PHE A 405 9.94 -28.50 20.61
CA PHE A 405 10.68 -29.75 20.76
C PHE A 405 11.95 -29.49 21.55
N VAL A 406 11.98 -29.95 22.80
CA VAL A 406 13.06 -29.67 23.76
C VAL A 406 13.49 -30.98 24.40
N GLU A 407 14.80 -31.25 24.39
CA GLU A 407 15.42 -32.40 25.08
C GLU A 407 14.79 -33.77 24.75
N GLY A 408 14.35 -33.97 23.50
CA GLY A 408 13.70 -35.22 23.11
C GLY A 408 12.22 -35.33 23.52
N TYR A 409 11.58 -34.21 23.83
CA TYR A 409 10.16 -34.15 24.15
C TYR A 409 9.42 -33.21 23.20
N HIS A 410 8.29 -33.68 22.69
CA HIS A 410 7.27 -32.86 22.06
C HIS A 410 6.44 -32.20 23.15
N ILE A 411 6.24 -30.88 23.06
CA ILE A 411 5.43 -30.13 24.00
C ILE A 411 4.42 -29.34 23.18
N PHE A 412 3.14 -29.69 23.30
CA PHE A 412 2.03 -28.90 22.76
C PHE A 412 1.38 -28.13 23.90
N SER A 413 1.25 -26.81 23.77
CA SER A 413 0.58 -25.97 24.77
C SER A 413 -0.52 -25.14 24.11
N ILE A 414 -1.70 -25.14 24.72
CA ILE A 414 -2.83 -24.30 24.30
C ILE A 414 -3.18 -23.36 25.44
N MET A 415 -2.97 -22.06 25.22
CA MET A 415 -3.45 -21.03 26.14
C MET A 415 -4.89 -20.66 25.78
N MET A 416 -5.78 -20.82 26.75
CA MET A 416 -7.24 -20.72 26.58
C MET A 416 -7.86 -19.52 27.30
N LEU A 417 -7.08 -18.79 28.09
CA LEU A 417 -7.49 -17.56 28.77
C LEU A 417 -6.55 -16.41 28.38
N GLN A 418 -7.13 -15.23 28.11
CA GLN A 418 -6.41 -13.95 28.02
C GLN A 418 -6.60 -13.17 29.32
#